data_AF-A0A9E5IWK5-F1
#
_entry.id   AF-A0A9E5IWK5-F1
#
_cell.length_a   1.000
_cell.length_b   1.000
_cell.length_c   1.000
_cell.angle_alpha   90.00
_cell.angle_beta   90.00
_cell.angle_gamma   90.00
#
_symmetry.space_group_name_H-M   'P 1'
#
loop_
_entity.id
_entity.type
_entity.pdbx_description
1 polymer ?
#
loop_
_entity_poly.entity_id
_entity_poly.type
_entity_poly.pdbx_seq_one_letter_code
_entity_poly.pdbx_strand_id
1 'polypeptide(L)' 'LMVPLHYIHACYVRSHYNSMEIGIQDAPRPNEILYALVMGTGGRVHSRLGGLTKDKVSVNDGQR' A
#
# COMPACT_ATOMS: atom_id res chain seq x y z
N LEU A 1 -9.21 1.87 10.99
CA LEU A 1 -9.49 2.00 9.53
C LEU A 1 -8.35 1.34 8.75
N MET A 2 -8.65 0.44 7.82
CA MET A 2 -7.62 -0.24 7.02
C MET A 2 -7.23 0.62 5.80
N VAL A 3 -5.97 1.02 5.71
CA VAL A 3 -5.42 1.75 4.56
C VAL A 3 -4.66 0.77 3.66
N PRO A 4 -5.10 0.56 2.40
CA PRO A 4 -4.41 -0.31 1.47
C PRO A 4 -3.16 0.36 0.89
N LEU A 5 -2.11 -0.43 0.71
CA LEU A 5 -0.85 -0.05 0.07
C LEU A 5 -0.60 -0.88 -1.19
N HIS A 6 0.10 -0.27 -2.16
CA HIS A 6 0.63 -0.94 -3.33
C HIS A 6 2.05 -0.43 -3.64
N TYR A 7 2.70 -1.05 -4.62
CA TYR A 7 4.03 -0.62 -5.04
C TYR A 7 3.99 0.72 -5.78
N ILE A 8 4.93 1.60 -5.45
CA ILE A 8 4.93 3.00 -5.91
C ILE A 8 5.20 3.17 -7.41
N HIS A 9 5.92 2.24 -8.04
CA HIS A 9 6.29 2.35 -9.45
C HIS A 9 5.39 1.54 -10.40
N ALA A 10 4.70 0.51 -9.89
CA ALA A 10 3.84 -0.36 -10.69
C ALA A 10 2.77 -1.03 -9.83
N CYS A 11 1.51 -0.62 -9.99
CA CYS A 11 0.41 -1.06 -9.13
C CYS A 11 0.11 -2.56 -9.21
N TYR A 12 0.55 -3.28 -10.24
CA TYR A 12 0.33 -4.73 -10.35
C TYR A 12 1.39 -5.62 -9.70
N VAL A 13 2.41 -5.03 -9.04
CA VAL A 13 3.41 -5.82 -8.31
C VAL A 13 2.77 -6.51 -7.10
N ARG A 14 2.42 -7.79 -7.28
CA ARG A 14 1.50 -8.54 -6.40
C ARG A 14 2.04 -8.78 -4.99
N SER A 15 3.35 -8.77 -4.82
CA SER A 15 4.00 -8.90 -3.52
C SER A 15 3.77 -7.70 -2.60
N HIS A 16 3.41 -6.54 -3.15
CA HIS A 16 3.33 -5.27 -2.42
C HIS A 16 1.90 -4.83 -2.07
N TYR A 17 0.88 -5.63 -2.38
CA TYR A 17 -0.43 -5.44 -1.78
C TYR A 17 -0.37 -5.72 -0.29
N ASN A 18 -0.55 -4.69 0.52
CA ASN A 18 -0.54 -4.78 1.98
C ASN A 18 -1.57 -3.80 2.55
N SER A 19 -1.83 -3.87 3.85
CA SER A 19 -2.69 -2.91 4.52
C SER A 19 -2.11 -2.54 5.89
N MET A 20 -2.35 -1.31 6.33
CA MET A 20 -2.00 -0.83 7.66
C MET A 20 -3.24 -0.25 8.33
N GLU A 21 -3.46 -0.57 9.60
CA GLU A 21 -4.52 0.06 10.37
C GLU A 21 -4.09 1.45 10.85
N ILE A 22 -4.97 2.42 10.67
CA ILE A 22 -4.86 3.74 11.29
C ILE A 22 -6.09 4.03 12.14
N GLY A 23 -5.87 4.78 13.21
CA GLY A 23 -6.92 5.26 14.09
C GLY A 23 -6.30 6.02 15.25
N ILE A 24 -7.06 6.99 15.76
CA ILE A 24 -6.72 7.72 16.98
C ILE A 24 -7.93 7.57 17.91
N GLN A 25 -7.69 7.21 19.16
CA GLN A 25 -8.78 6.86 20.08
C GLN A 25 -9.78 8.00 20.33
N ASP A 26 -9.31 9.26 20.35
CA ASP A 26 -10.12 10.46 20.62
C ASP A 26 -10.31 11.36 19.37
N ALA A 27 -10.07 10.85 18.16
CA ALA A 27 -10.22 11.64 16.93
C ALA A 27 -10.79 10.80 15.76
N PRO A 28 -11.52 11.43 14.81
CA PRO A 28 -11.88 12.85 14.77
C PRO A 28 -13.06 13.19 15.70
N ARG A 29 -12.96 14.32 16.41
CA ARG A 29 -14.11 14.93 17.12
C ARG A 29 -15.13 15.48 16.12
N PRO A 30 -16.34 15.91 16.53
CA PRO A 30 -17.41 16.32 15.61
C PRO A 30 -17.04 17.39 14.56
N ASN A 31 -16.05 18.25 14.82
CA ASN A 31 -15.61 19.33 13.91
C ASN A 31 -14.16 19.14 13.42
N GLU A 32 -13.66 17.90 13.39
CA GLU A 32 -12.28 17.60 12.98
C GLU A 32 -12.22 16.65 11.78
N ILE A 33 -11.09 16.66 11.08
CA ILE A 33 -10.78 15.74 9.98
C ILE A 33 -9.42 15.13 10.24
N LEU A 34 -9.31 13.81 10.11
CA LEU A 34 -8.05 13.09 10.19
C LEU A 34 -7.56 12.75 8.78
N TYR A 35 -6.44 13.34 8.39
CA TYR A 35 -5.71 12.97 7.17
C TYR A 35 -4.54 12.05 7.49
N ALA A 36 -4.27 11.08 6.63
CA ALA A 36 -3.17 10.15 6.81
C ALA A 36 -2.51 9.80 5.47
N LEU A 37 -1.18 9.61 5.52
CA LEU A 37 -0.37 9.05 4.45
C LEU A 37 0.41 7.86 5.02
N VAL A 38 0.55 6.80 4.23
CA VAL A 38 1.26 5.59 4.65
C VAL A 38 2.30 5.22 3.58
N MET A 39 3.51 4.91 4.03
CA MET A 39 4.59 4.41 3.19
C MET A 39 5.14 3.11 3.80
N GLY A 40 5.72 2.25 2.96
CA GLY A 40 6.31 0.99 3.39
C GLY A 40 7.62 0.71 2.66
N THR A 41 8.51 -0.07 3.28
CA THR A 41 9.83 -0.40 2.74
C THR A 41 9.84 -1.60 1.79
N GLY A 42 8.74 -2.37 1.72
CA GLY A 42 8.68 -3.57 0.89
C GLY A 42 7.32 -4.26 0.86
N GLY A 43 7.31 -5.48 0.32
CA GLY A 43 6.11 -6.32 0.21
C GLY A 43 5.77 -7.10 1.48
N ARG A 44 4.76 -7.97 1.40
CA ARG A 44 4.36 -8.84 2.51
C ARG A 44 5.51 -9.77 2.93
N VAL A 45 5.68 -9.96 4.24
CA VAL A 45 6.74 -10.81 4.85
C VAL A 45 6.78 -12.21 4.23
N HIS A 46 5.62 -12.82 3.97
CA HIS A 46 5.50 -14.15 3.37
C HIS A 46 4.80 -14.11 2.01
N SER A 47 5.23 -13.21 1.11
CA SER A 47 4.72 -13.14 -0.26
C SER A 47 5.07 -14.40 -1.06
N ARG A 48 4.04 -15.14 -1.50
CA ARG A 48 4.18 -16.44 -2.19
C ARG A 48 3.15 -16.72 -3.29
N LEU A 49 2.55 -15.66 -3.85
CA LEU A 49 1.38 -15.78 -4.77
C LEU A 49 1.72 -15.47 -6.25
N GLY A 50 3.01 -15.48 -6.62
CA GLY A 50 3.47 -15.15 -7.97
C GLY A 50 3.04 -13.74 -8.41
N GLY A 51 2.69 -13.59 -9.70
CA GLY A 51 2.30 -12.32 -10.32
C GLY A 51 3.49 -11.49 -10.82
N LEU A 52 3.24 -10.22 -11.15
CA LEU A 52 4.28 -9.28 -11.55
C LEU A 52 5.25 -9.04 -10.39
N THR A 53 6.55 -9.16 -10.65
CA THR A 53 7.62 -8.89 -9.70
C THR A 53 8.26 -7.53 -10.01
N LYS A 54 8.92 -6.91 -9.02
CA LYS A 54 9.58 -5.60 -9.21
C LYS A 54 10.55 -5.61 -10.39
N ASP A 55 11.31 -6.71 -10.54
CA ASP A 55 12.34 -6.86 -11.57
C ASP A 55 11.76 -7.15 -12.97
N LYS A 56 10.44 -7.41 -13.07
CA LYS A 56 9.74 -7.66 -14.33
C LYS A 56 8.90 -6.47 -14.79
N VAL A 57 9.00 -5.34 -14.09
CA VAL A 57 8.34 -4.10 -14.49
C VAL A 57 9.01 -3.57 -15.76
N SER A 58 8.23 -3.23 -16.78
CA SER A 58 8.79 -2.84 -18.09
C SER A 58 8.02 -1.75 -18.83
N VAL A 59 6.73 -1.55 -18.54
CA VAL A 59 5.90 -0.58 -19.29
C VAL A 59 6.11 0.83 -18.76
N ASN A 60 6.36 0.97 -17.45
CA ASN A 60 6.57 2.26 -16.78
C ASN A 60 5.36 3.21 -16.91
N ASP A 61 4.16 2.64 -16.99
CA ASP A 61 2.87 3.34 -17.02
C ASP A 61 2.25 3.53 -15.62
N GLY A 62 3.01 3.22 -14.56
CA GLY A 62 2.51 3.16 -13.19
C GLY A 62 1.74 1.88 -12.86
N GLN A 63 1.58 0.96 -13.83
CA GLN A 63 0.87 -0.31 -13.66
C GLN A 63 1.80 -1.52 -13.80
N ARG A 64 2.62 -1.59 -14.87
CA ARG A 64 3.42 -2.77 -15.24
C ARG A 64 4.82 -2.44 -15.74
#